data_AF-A0A7S0YSE2-F1
#
_entry.id   AF-A0A7S0YSE2-F1
#
_cell.length_a   1.000
_cell.length_b   1.000
_cell.length_c   1.000
_cell.angle_alpha   90.00
_cell.angle_beta   90.00
_cell.angle_gamma   90.00
#
_symmetry.space_group_name_H-M   'P 1'
#
loop_
_entity.id
_entity.type
_entity.pdbx_description
1 polymer ?
#
loop_
_entity_poly.entity_id
_entity_poly.type
_entity_poly.pdbx_seq_one_letter_code
_entity_poly.pdbx_strand_id
1 'polypeptide(L)'
;KLKIYLVFLEETFLLRATLQPADLLQRKMTEAHDSKLDTNSVFQTTTPVLAALSKTRFQVLLGIAAVIFMALGCAAALMINATNVREYRHYRFTALELRDGTTDVASPNAAGLGLLLAGCAARGQQGVYRSEGSSLVWSLPKGERSNGWYFTTMGNGTDPAKDPVRFSFLASNDLVEWDEL
;
A
#
# COMPACT_ATOMS: atom_id res chain seq x y z
N LYS A 1 26.44 -22.20 74.58
CA LYS A 1 25.13 -21.52 74.49
C LYS A 1 24.76 -21.11 73.05
N LEU A 2 25.71 -20.71 72.18
CA LEU A 2 25.41 -20.33 70.77
C LEU A 2 24.96 -21.50 69.86
N LYS A 3 25.50 -22.71 70.05
CA LYS A 3 25.15 -23.90 69.23
C LYS A 3 23.70 -24.36 69.35
N ILE A 4 23.03 -24.09 70.49
CA ILE A 4 21.64 -24.50 70.71
C ILE A 4 20.68 -23.60 69.92
N TYR A 5 21.03 -22.33 69.71
CA TYR A 5 20.21 -21.40 68.92
C TYR A 5 20.26 -21.68 67.41
N LEU A 6 21.37 -22.21 66.89
CA LEU A 6 21.52 -22.54 65.47
C LEU A 6 20.69 -23.77 65.07
N VAL A 7 20.68 -24.82 65.90
CA VAL A 7 19.85 -26.02 65.65
C VAL A 7 18.36 -25.67 65.71
N PHE A 8 17.95 -24.81 66.64
CA PHE A 8 16.56 -24.38 66.76
C PHE A 8 16.09 -23.51 65.57
N LEU A 9 16.99 -22.73 64.97
CA LEU A 9 16.71 -21.93 63.77
C LEU A 9 16.57 -22.80 62.51
N GLU A 10 17.35 -23.87 62.40
CA GLU A 10 17.28 -24.80 61.27
C GLU A 10 15.99 -25.62 61.27
N GLU A 11 15.59 -26.13 62.44
CA GLU A 11 14.36 -26.91 62.59
C GLU A 11 13.10 -26.04 62.40
N THR A 12 13.10 -24.80 62.89
CA THR A 12 11.97 -23.87 62.68
C THR A 12 11.85 -23.40 61.23
N PHE A 13 12.95 -23.32 60.49
CA PHE A 13 12.92 -23.01 59.06
C PHE A 13 12.40 -24.18 58.22
N LEU A 14 12.84 -25.41 58.52
CA LEU A 14 12.37 -26.62 57.85
C LEU A 14 10.88 -26.89 58.13
N LEU A 15 10.40 -26.68 59.36
CA LEU A 15 8.97 -26.80 59.69
C LEU A 15 8.11 -25.75 58.98
N ARG A 16 8.61 -24.51 58.82
CA ARG A 16 7.90 -23.48 58.04
C ARG A 16 7.87 -23.80 56.55
N ALA A 17 8.91 -24.44 56.02
CA ALA A 17 8.98 -24.81 54.62
C ALA A 17 8.01 -25.96 54.27
N THR A 18 7.74 -26.88 55.20
CA THR A 18 6.79 -27.99 55.00
C THR A 18 5.33 -27.61 55.27
N LEU A 19 5.08 -26.54 56.01
CA LEU A 19 3.74 -26.02 56.34
C LEU A 19 3.20 -25.01 55.32
N GLN A 20 3.98 -24.59 54.33
CA GLN A 20 3.48 -23.74 53.26
C GLN A 20 2.77 -24.61 52.20
N PRO A 21 1.52 -24.30 51.84
CA PRO A 21 0.83 -25.04 50.79
C PRO A 21 1.64 -24.94 49.50
N ALA A 22 1.73 -26.05 48.76
CA ALA A 22 2.53 -26.15 47.54
C ALA A 22 2.27 -24.97 46.57
N ASP A 23 1.04 -24.48 46.55
CA ASP A 23 0.60 -23.31 45.77
C ASP A 23 1.37 -22.03 46.10
N LEU A 24 1.78 -21.82 47.35
CA LEU A 24 2.50 -20.62 47.80
C LEU A 24 3.97 -20.69 47.39
N LEU A 25 4.57 -21.88 47.43
CA LEU A 25 5.92 -22.12 46.91
C LEU A 25 5.94 -21.99 45.39
N GLN A 26 4.95 -22.57 44.72
CA GLN A 26 4.79 -22.49 43.27
C GLN A 26 4.54 -21.05 42.82
N ARG A 27 3.69 -20.30 43.55
CA ARG A 27 3.46 -18.87 43.32
C ARG A 27 4.73 -18.03 43.52
N LYS A 28 5.52 -18.31 44.56
CA LYS A 28 6.81 -17.62 44.76
C LYS A 28 7.86 -18.01 43.73
N MET A 29 7.86 -19.25 43.24
CA MET A 29 8.72 -19.65 42.13
C MET A 29 8.32 -18.97 40.83
N THR A 30 7.02 -18.84 40.53
CA THR A 30 6.56 -18.08 39.36
C THR A 30 6.85 -16.58 39.51
N GLU A 31 6.64 -15.99 40.69
CA GLU A 31 6.98 -14.58 40.95
C GLU A 31 8.51 -14.33 40.90
N ALA A 32 9.34 -15.29 41.34
CA ALA A 32 10.80 -15.22 41.23
C ALA A 32 11.30 -15.49 39.80
N HIS A 33 10.58 -16.28 39.02
CA HIS A 33 10.87 -16.53 37.61
C HIS A 33 10.50 -15.31 36.76
N ASP A 34 9.34 -14.71 37.03
CA ASP A 34 8.85 -13.51 36.35
C ASP A 34 9.70 -12.28 36.67
N SER A 35 10.23 -12.14 37.90
CA SER A 35 11.15 -11.05 38.25
C SER A 35 12.57 -11.19 37.71
N LYS A 36 12.97 -12.39 37.25
CA LYS A 36 14.26 -12.61 36.55
C LYS A 36 14.15 -12.54 35.03
N LEU A 37 12.94 -12.60 34.49
CA LEU A 37 12.67 -12.36 33.07
C LEU A 37 12.61 -10.86 32.74
N ASP A 38 12.97 -10.01 33.70
CA ASP A 38 13.03 -8.59 33.50
C ASP A 38 14.11 -8.24 32.46
N THR A 39 13.62 -7.63 31.39
CA THR A 39 14.26 -6.71 30.44
C THR A 39 14.97 -7.21 29.17
N ASN A 40 15.57 -8.41 29.07
CA ASN A 40 16.43 -8.71 27.91
C ASN A 40 15.98 -9.80 26.92
N SER A 41 14.99 -10.65 27.25
CA SER A 41 14.62 -11.78 26.40
C SER A 41 13.19 -11.66 25.86
N VAL A 42 13.03 -10.87 24.80
CA VAL A 42 11.75 -10.72 24.08
C VAL A 42 11.30 -12.05 23.42
N PHE A 43 12.22 -12.99 23.22
CA PHE A 43 11.96 -14.27 22.55
C PHE A 43 11.48 -15.40 23.47
N GLN A 44 11.37 -15.17 24.78
CA GLN A 44 10.94 -16.19 25.74
C GLN A 44 9.52 -15.99 26.27
N THR A 45 8.78 -15.00 25.74
CA THR A 45 7.38 -14.78 26.13
C THR A 45 6.43 -15.59 25.24
N THR A 46 5.23 -15.87 25.75
CA THR A 46 4.13 -16.49 24.99
C THR A 46 3.58 -15.59 23.88
N THR A 47 3.95 -14.30 23.88
CA THR A 47 3.54 -13.30 22.89
C THR A 47 4.76 -12.49 22.40
N PRO A 48 5.75 -13.13 21.75
CA PRO A 48 7.03 -12.51 21.45
C PRO A 48 6.91 -11.33 20.48
N VAL A 49 5.92 -11.36 19.58
CA VAL A 49 5.65 -10.29 18.61
C VAL A 49 5.13 -9.02 19.29
N LEU A 50 4.14 -9.15 20.19
CA LEU A 50 3.59 -8.01 20.93
C LEU A 50 4.62 -7.43 21.90
N ALA A 51 5.42 -8.29 22.54
CA ALA A 51 6.51 -7.85 23.43
C ALA A 51 7.65 -7.16 22.67
N ALA A 52 7.93 -7.54 21.42
CA ALA A 52 8.89 -6.85 20.57
C ALA A 52 8.38 -5.49 20.13
N LEU A 53 7.12 -5.41 19.69
CA LEU A 53 6.49 -4.18 19.21
C LEU A 53 6.34 -3.08 20.27
N SER A 54 6.31 -3.46 21.55
CA SER A 54 6.27 -2.50 22.67
C SER A 54 7.63 -1.86 23.00
N LYS A 55 8.74 -2.39 22.46
CA LYS A 55 10.08 -1.85 22.70
C LYS A 55 10.40 -0.73 21.70
N THR A 56 10.78 0.44 22.21
CA THR A 56 11.14 1.63 21.40
C THR A 56 12.21 1.33 20.36
N ARG A 57 13.20 0.49 20.67
CA ARG A 57 14.26 0.10 19.72
C ARG A 57 13.70 -0.63 18.49
N PHE A 58 12.73 -1.53 18.69
CA PHE A 58 12.08 -2.25 17.60
C PHE A 58 11.19 -1.32 16.77
N GLN A 59 10.47 -0.40 17.40
CA GLN A 59 9.66 0.61 16.70
C GLN A 59 10.51 1.52 15.81
N VAL A 60 11.69 1.95 16.29
CA VAL A 60 12.62 2.77 15.50
C VAL A 60 13.16 1.98 14.30
N LEU A 61 13.55 0.72 14.49
CA LEU A 61 14.00 -0.15 13.39
C LEU A 61 12.87 -0.36 12.36
N LEU A 62 11.64 -0.59 12.81
CA LEU A 62 10.49 -0.76 11.93
C LEU A 62 10.19 0.53 11.15
N GLY A 63 10.29 1.69 11.80
CA GLY A 63 10.13 2.99 11.16
C GLY A 63 11.20 3.23 10.08
N ILE A 64 12.47 2.96 10.38
CA ILE A 64 13.56 3.06 9.40
C ILE A 64 13.31 2.09 8.23
N ALA A 65 12.95 0.83 8.52
CA ALA A 65 12.63 -0.15 7.49
C ALA A 65 11.47 0.33 6.61
N ALA A 66 10.39 0.87 7.20
CA ALA A 66 9.26 1.43 6.46
C ALA A 66 9.66 2.58 5.54
N VAL A 67 10.52 3.50 6.02
CA VAL A 67 11.05 4.60 5.20
C VAL A 67 11.91 4.07 4.04
N ILE A 68 12.78 3.09 4.29
CA ILE A 68 13.60 2.46 3.25
C ILE A 68 12.73 1.75 2.23
N PHE A 69 11.74 0.97 2.66
CA PHE A 69 10.80 0.28 1.78
C PHE A 69 9.98 1.26 0.95
N MET A 70 9.53 2.38 1.54
CA MET A 70 8.82 3.42 0.83
C MET A 70 9.73 4.10 -0.21
N ALA A 71 10.98 4.40 0.14
CA ALA A 71 11.95 5.00 -0.76
C ALA A 71 12.31 4.06 -1.93
N LEU A 72 12.58 2.78 -1.68
CA LEU A 72 12.84 1.78 -2.72
C LEU A 72 11.61 1.55 -3.59
N GLY A 73 10.43 1.44 -3.00
CA GLY A 73 9.18 1.24 -3.73
C GLY A 73 8.85 2.41 -4.66
N CYS A 74 9.05 3.64 -4.18
CA CYS A 74 8.89 4.84 -4.99
C CYS A 74 9.89 4.89 -6.15
N ALA A 75 11.17 4.59 -5.89
CA ALA A 75 12.20 4.55 -6.93
C ALA A 75 11.93 3.46 -7.98
N ALA A 76 11.49 2.27 -7.56
CA ALA A 76 11.10 1.19 -8.46
C ALA A 76 9.87 1.55 -9.30
N ALA A 77 8.85 2.16 -8.69
CA ALA A 77 7.67 2.65 -9.42
C ALA A 77 8.06 3.71 -10.46
N LEU A 78 8.98 4.60 -10.13
CA LEU A 78 9.51 5.61 -11.06
C LEU A 78 10.28 4.97 -12.23
N MET A 79 11.09 3.95 -11.95
CA MET A 79 11.86 3.23 -12.98
C MET A 79 10.97 2.39 -13.90
N ILE A 80 10.00 1.65 -13.36
CA ILE A 80 9.04 0.88 -14.17
C ILE A 80 8.29 1.84 -15.12
N ASN A 81 7.84 2.97 -14.58
CA ASN A 81 7.19 4.00 -15.37
C ASN A 81 8.10 4.58 -16.47
N ALA A 82 9.41 4.74 -16.23
CA ALA A 82 10.32 5.32 -17.21
C ALA A 82 10.61 4.43 -18.44
N THR A 83 10.35 3.12 -18.38
CA THR A 83 10.80 2.19 -19.43
C THR A 83 9.88 2.08 -20.65
N ASN A 84 8.60 2.43 -20.53
CA ASN A 84 7.62 2.35 -21.62
C ASN A 84 7.17 3.72 -22.12
N VAL A 85 8.10 4.67 -22.24
CA VAL A 85 7.80 5.98 -22.81
C VAL A 85 7.68 5.85 -24.32
N ARG A 86 6.49 6.09 -24.86
CA ARG A 86 6.21 6.18 -26.30
C ARG A 86 5.87 7.60 -26.68
N GLU A 87 6.07 7.95 -27.95
CA GLU A 87 5.74 9.26 -28.50
C GLU A 87 4.69 9.10 -29.60
N TYR A 88 3.52 9.67 -29.37
CA TYR A 88 2.41 9.69 -30.33
C TYR A 88 1.81 11.08 -30.45
N ARG A 89 1.18 11.35 -31.58
CA ARG A 89 0.57 12.65 -31.88
C ARG A 89 -0.95 12.62 -31.78
N HIS A 90 -1.55 11.49 -32.09
CA HIS A 90 -2.99 11.32 -32.16
C HIS A 90 -3.43 10.21 -31.23
N TYR A 91 -4.54 10.42 -30.55
CA TYR A 91 -5.11 9.48 -29.60
C TYR A 91 -6.59 9.31 -29.89
N ARG A 92 -7.10 8.10 -29.79
CA ARG A 92 -8.52 7.79 -29.98
C ARG A 92 -9.03 7.00 -28.79
N PHE A 93 -9.95 7.61 -28.05
CA PHE A 93 -10.72 6.93 -27.03
C PHE A 93 -12.05 6.48 -27.63
N THR A 94 -12.40 5.20 -27.50
CA THR A 94 -13.69 4.67 -27.99
C THR A 94 -14.42 4.01 -26.84
N ALA A 95 -15.63 4.48 -26.53
CA ALA A 95 -16.48 3.80 -25.57
C ALA A 95 -17.15 2.60 -26.25
N LEU A 96 -16.97 1.41 -25.66
CA LEU A 96 -17.56 0.15 -26.13
C LEU A 96 -18.79 -0.23 -25.33
N GLU A 97 -18.83 0.16 -24.05
CA GLU A 97 -19.93 -0.13 -23.15
C GLU A 97 -20.03 0.96 -22.09
N LEU A 98 -21.26 1.41 -21.82
CA LEU A 98 -21.57 2.34 -20.74
C LEU A 98 -22.04 1.59 -19.49
N ARG A 99 -22.01 2.26 -18.34
CA ARG A 99 -22.38 1.68 -17.04
C ARG A 99 -23.81 1.13 -16.99
N ASP A 100 -24.72 1.70 -17.77
CA ASP A 100 -26.10 1.22 -17.92
C ASP A 100 -26.25 -0.06 -18.78
N GLY A 101 -25.15 -0.56 -19.34
CA GLY A 101 -25.11 -1.75 -20.20
C GLY A 101 -25.31 -1.44 -21.68
N THR A 102 -25.41 -0.16 -22.07
CA THR A 102 -25.53 0.24 -23.47
C THR A 102 -24.24 -0.06 -24.23
N THR A 103 -24.35 -0.83 -25.32
CA THR A 103 -23.22 -1.19 -26.20
C THR A 103 -23.22 -0.45 -27.52
N ASP A 104 -24.39 0.03 -27.99
CA ASP A 104 -24.49 0.92 -29.15
C ASP A 104 -24.33 2.39 -28.71
N VAL A 105 -23.08 2.76 -28.46
CA VAL A 105 -22.74 4.03 -27.82
C VAL A 105 -22.75 5.17 -28.85
N ALA A 106 -23.68 6.12 -28.72
CA ALA A 106 -23.73 7.29 -29.62
C ALA A 106 -22.65 8.35 -29.31
N SER A 107 -22.17 8.41 -28.07
CA SER A 107 -21.16 9.37 -27.60
C SER A 107 -20.31 8.76 -26.48
N PRO A 108 -18.98 8.97 -26.46
CA PRO A 108 -18.08 8.36 -25.48
C PRO A 108 -18.28 8.83 -24.04
N ASN A 109 -19.04 9.92 -23.83
CA ASN A 109 -19.24 10.57 -22.54
C ASN A 109 -17.93 10.90 -21.77
N ALA A 110 -16.82 11.05 -22.50
CA ALA A 110 -15.55 11.53 -21.99
C ALA A 110 -15.49 13.06 -22.15
N ALA A 111 -15.24 13.77 -21.05
CA ALA A 111 -15.06 15.22 -21.00
C ALA A 111 -13.69 15.66 -21.50
N GLY A 112 -12.67 14.84 -21.25
CA GLY A 112 -11.30 15.16 -21.60
C GLY A 112 -10.41 13.93 -21.53
N LEU A 113 -9.29 14.03 -22.24
CA LEU A 113 -8.22 13.06 -22.24
C LEU A 113 -6.95 13.75 -21.77
N GLY A 114 -6.06 12.99 -21.16
CA GLY A 114 -4.74 13.49 -20.82
C GLY A 114 -3.71 12.39 -20.77
N LEU A 115 -2.45 12.79 -20.93
CA LEU A 115 -1.31 11.90 -20.91
C LEU A 115 -0.58 12.00 -19.58
N LEU A 116 0.02 10.87 -19.18
CA LEU A 116 0.92 10.80 -18.05
C LEU A 116 2.33 10.52 -18.55
N LEU A 117 3.30 11.19 -17.94
CA LEU A 117 4.72 10.90 -18.06
C LEU A 117 5.29 10.70 -16.66
N ALA A 118 5.80 9.49 -16.39
CA ALA A 118 6.34 9.10 -15.09
C ALA A 118 5.34 9.30 -13.93
N GLY A 119 4.03 9.10 -14.19
CA GLY A 119 2.96 9.26 -13.20
C GLY A 119 2.52 10.71 -12.97
N CYS A 120 3.10 11.69 -13.67
CA CYS A 120 2.66 13.08 -13.65
C CYS A 120 1.95 13.45 -14.96
N ALA A 121 1.01 14.39 -14.92
CA ALA A 121 0.39 14.92 -16.14
C ALA A 121 1.47 15.52 -17.06
N ALA A 122 1.53 15.06 -18.32
CA ALA A 122 2.48 15.62 -19.28
C ALA A 122 2.14 17.09 -19.56
N ARG A 123 3.15 17.94 -19.75
CA ARG A 123 2.96 19.39 -19.88
C ARG A 123 2.55 19.74 -21.31
N GLY A 124 1.83 20.84 -21.49
CA GLY A 124 1.57 21.40 -22.83
C GLY A 124 0.56 20.61 -23.67
N GLN A 125 -0.36 19.89 -23.03
CA GLN A 125 -1.44 19.10 -23.64
C GLN A 125 -2.54 19.96 -24.28
N GLN A 126 -2.18 20.87 -25.19
CA GLN A 126 -3.11 21.66 -25.98
C GLN A 126 -3.32 20.97 -27.31
N GLY A 127 -4.42 20.24 -27.45
CA GLY A 127 -4.79 19.57 -28.69
C GLY A 127 -6.22 19.87 -29.11
N VAL A 128 -6.56 19.45 -30.31
CA VAL A 128 -7.90 19.58 -30.87
C VAL A 128 -8.65 18.27 -30.62
N TYR A 129 -9.86 18.39 -30.08
CA TYR A 129 -10.77 17.28 -29.90
C TYR A 129 -11.77 17.21 -31.05
N ARG A 130 -12.01 16.01 -31.56
CA ARG A 130 -13.06 15.71 -32.52
C ARG A 130 -13.87 14.51 -32.03
N SER A 131 -15.19 14.66 -31.97
CA SER A 131 -16.09 13.55 -31.67
C SER A 131 -16.48 12.84 -32.96
N GLU A 132 -16.40 11.52 -32.98
CA GLU A 132 -16.73 10.63 -34.10
C GLU A 132 -17.57 9.47 -33.56
N GLY A 133 -18.89 9.69 -33.40
CA GLY A 133 -19.80 8.70 -32.81
C GLY A 133 -19.37 8.32 -31.38
N SER A 134 -19.16 7.03 -31.14
CA SER A 134 -18.64 6.48 -29.86
C SER A 134 -17.18 6.85 -29.56
N SER A 135 -16.49 7.54 -30.48
CA SER A 135 -15.07 7.86 -30.37
C SER A 135 -14.82 9.33 -30.09
N LEU A 136 -13.81 9.61 -29.28
CA LEU A 136 -13.19 10.92 -29.08
C LEU A 136 -11.76 10.86 -29.58
N VAL A 137 -11.48 11.58 -30.66
CA VAL A 137 -10.13 11.71 -31.23
C VAL A 137 -9.50 12.99 -30.72
N TRP A 138 -8.32 12.87 -30.12
CA TRP A 138 -7.53 13.97 -29.61
C TRP A 138 -6.21 14.07 -30.38
N SER A 139 -5.99 15.19 -31.05
CA SER A 139 -4.82 15.43 -31.89
C SER A 139 -3.95 16.56 -31.33
N LEU A 140 -2.68 16.26 -31.10
CA LEU A 140 -1.69 17.21 -30.62
C LEU A 140 -0.96 17.89 -31.79
N PRO A 141 -0.49 19.13 -31.62
CA PRO A 141 0.33 19.82 -32.62
C PRO A 141 1.62 19.05 -32.95
N LYS A 142 2.21 18.41 -31.95
CA LYS A 142 3.44 17.60 -32.03
C LYS A 142 3.25 16.30 -31.25
N GLY A 143 4.02 15.26 -31.59
CA GLY A 143 4.12 14.06 -30.78
C GLY A 143 4.53 14.38 -29.34
N GLU A 144 3.83 13.77 -28.38
CA GLU A 144 4.06 13.95 -26.95
C GLU A 144 4.50 12.63 -26.33
N ARG A 145 5.50 12.71 -25.45
CA ARG A 145 6.05 11.54 -24.78
C ARG A 145 5.19 11.18 -23.59
N SER A 146 4.69 9.95 -23.56
CA SER A 146 3.82 9.44 -22.51
C SER A 146 4.09 7.97 -22.22
N ASN A 147 3.86 7.58 -20.97
CA ASN A 147 3.92 6.18 -20.51
C ASN A 147 2.61 5.75 -19.84
N GLY A 148 1.58 6.59 -19.93
CA GLY A 148 0.27 6.36 -19.36
C GLY A 148 -0.68 7.45 -19.83
N TRP A 149 -1.94 7.30 -19.46
CA TRP A 149 -3.00 8.18 -19.87
C TRP A 149 -4.11 8.18 -18.83
N TYR A 150 -4.98 9.18 -18.89
CA TYR A 150 -6.19 9.27 -18.09
C TYR A 150 -7.29 9.90 -18.94
N PHE A 151 -8.53 9.69 -18.51
CA PHE A 151 -9.68 10.39 -19.05
C PHE A 151 -10.52 10.90 -17.89
N THR A 152 -11.30 11.94 -18.16
CA THR A 152 -12.29 12.45 -17.23
C THR A 152 -13.66 12.28 -17.86
N THR A 153 -14.65 11.89 -17.06
CA THR A 153 -16.06 11.99 -17.44
C THR A 153 -16.57 13.37 -17.03
N MET A 154 -17.67 13.82 -17.62
CA MET A 154 -18.22 15.12 -17.25
C MET A 154 -18.77 15.03 -15.81
N GLY A 155 -18.20 15.81 -14.90
CA GLY A 155 -18.48 15.72 -13.46
C GLY A 155 -19.73 16.46 -12.99
N ASN A 156 -20.31 17.34 -13.82
CA ASN A 156 -21.45 18.18 -13.45
C ASN A 156 -22.47 18.22 -14.59
N GLY A 157 -23.54 17.43 -14.49
CA GLY A 157 -24.72 17.49 -15.39
C GLY A 157 -24.89 16.30 -16.34
N THR A 158 -23.93 15.39 -16.41
CA THR A 158 -24.06 14.12 -17.13
C THR A 158 -24.44 13.01 -16.17
N ASP A 159 -25.32 12.13 -16.65
CA ASP A 159 -25.77 10.96 -15.92
C ASP A 159 -24.60 9.97 -15.72
N PRO A 160 -24.21 9.64 -14.48
CA PRO A 160 -23.15 8.66 -14.20
C PRO A 160 -23.43 7.27 -14.77
N ALA A 161 -24.70 6.96 -15.06
CA ALA A 161 -25.09 5.73 -15.75
C ALA A 161 -24.51 5.66 -17.19
N LYS A 162 -24.14 6.81 -17.76
CA LYS A 162 -23.53 6.91 -19.08
C LYS A 162 -22.00 6.94 -19.05
N ASP A 163 -21.38 6.74 -17.88
CA ASP A 163 -19.91 6.64 -17.83
C ASP A 163 -19.44 5.40 -18.60
N PRO A 164 -18.38 5.50 -19.42
CA PRO A 164 -17.84 4.34 -20.11
C PRO A 164 -17.20 3.38 -19.10
N VAL A 165 -17.62 2.12 -19.13
CA VAL A 165 -17.08 1.02 -18.30
C VAL A 165 -16.15 0.10 -19.09
N ARG A 166 -16.35 0.03 -20.40
CA ARG A 166 -15.46 -0.67 -21.33
C ARG A 166 -15.12 0.26 -22.47
N PHE A 167 -13.84 0.38 -22.77
CA PHE A 167 -13.34 1.30 -23.77
C PHE A 167 -12.06 0.76 -24.42
N SER A 168 -11.70 1.30 -25.57
CA SER A 168 -10.38 1.16 -26.18
C SER A 168 -9.68 2.51 -26.23
N PHE A 169 -8.36 2.49 -26.06
CA PHE A 169 -7.51 3.66 -26.20
C PHE A 169 -6.38 3.34 -27.17
N LEU A 170 -6.39 4.02 -28.31
CA LEU A 170 -5.44 3.81 -29.39
C LEU A 170 -4.61 5.06 -29.61
N ALA A 171 -3.38 4.89 -30.08
CA ALA A 171 -2.51 5.99 -30.46
C ALA A 171 -1.94 5.85 -31.86
N SER A 172 -1.64 6.98 -32.49
CA SER A 172 -1.17 7.04 -33.87
C SER A 172 -0.27 8.25 -34.09
N ASN A 173 0.62 8.17 -35.07
CA ASN A 173 1.42 9.30 -35.53
C ASN A 173 0.89 9.94 -36.82
N ASP A 174 0.00 9.26 -37.54
CA ASP A 174 -0.44 9.64 -38.89
C ASP A 174 -1.96 9.53 -39.12
N LEU A 175 -2.73 9.11 -38.11
CA LEU A 175 -4.18 8.81 -38.15
C LEU A 175 -4.56 7.57 -38.97
N VAL A 176 -3.59 6.85 -39.54
CA VAL A 176 -3.81 5.66 -40.38
C VAL A 176 -3.51 4.40 -39.58
N GLU A 177 -2.30 4.31 -39.03
CA GLU A 177 -1.87 3.17 -38.23
C GLU A 177 -2.12 3.46 -36.76
N TRP A 178 -2.83 2.56 -36.08
CA TRP A 178 -3.24 2.72 -34.70
C TRP A 178 -2.66 1.60 -33.85
N ASP A 179 -1.91 1.97 -32.82
CA ASP A 179 -1.36 1.07 -31.82
C ASP A 179 -2.23 1.06 -30.56
N GLU A 180 -2.41 -0.11 -29.96
CA GLU A 180 -2.99 -0.24 -28.63
C GLU A 180 -1.98 0.23 -27.56
N LEU A 181 -2.48 1.03 -26.61
CA LEU A 181 -1.72 1.58 -25.48
C LEU A 181 -1.97 0.85 -24.16
#